data_AF-A0A3M2GVA5-F1
#
_entry.id   AF-A0A3M2GVA5-F1
#
_cell.length_a   1.000
_cell.length_b   1.000
_cell.length_c   1.000
_cell.angle_alpha   90.00
_cell.angle_beta   90.00
_cell.angle_gamma   90.00
#
_symmetry.space_group_name_H-M   'P 1'
#
loop_
_entity.id
_entity.type
_entity.pdbx_description
1 polymer ?
#
loop_
_entity_poly.entity_id
_entity_poly.type
_entity_poly.pdbx_seq_one_letter_code
_entity_poly.pdbx_strand_id
1 'polypeptide(L)'
;MDLTDALDWLERRHHGVLVTLRRDGRAQTSDIVYAVGTAPTGTVSAERVVRMSVCTHPDDPVADELAAVYRAVAGGEHPDWGDFRRAMVTERRLVARLVPATAVGQIHPPT
;
A
#
# COMPACT_ATOMS: atom_id res chain seq x y z
N MET A 1 21.08 -5.75 -2.97
CA MET A 1 19.94 -6.60 -2.60
C MET A 1 19.12 -6.79 -3.85
N ASP A 2 18.68 -8.01 -4.13
CA ASP A 2 17.78 -8.25 -5.26
C ASP A 2 16.38 -7.69 -4.96
N LEU A 3 15.66 -7.23 -5.99
CA LEU A 3 14.31 -6.70 -5.80
C LEU A 3 13.34 -7.80 -5.34
N THR A 4 13.51 -9.02 -5.83
CA THR A 4 12.71 -10.19 -5.45
C THR A 4 12.91 -10.48 -3.97
N ASP A 5 14.16 -10.56 -3.51
CA ASP A 5 14.48 -10.75 -2.08
C ASP A 5 13.83 -9.68 -1.19
N ALA A 6 13.81 -8.43 -1.68
CA ALA A 6 13.19 -7.32 -0.97
C ALA A 6 11.67 -7.45 -0.90
N LEU A 7 11.03 -7.83 -2.01
CA LEU A 7 9.59 -8.06 -2.07
C LEU A 7 9.16 -9.22 -1.17
N ASP A 8 9.87 -10.35 -1.22
CA ASP A 8 9.62 -11.51 -0.37
C ASP A 8 9.73 -11.15 1.12
N TRP A 9 10.67 -10.28 1.48
CA TRP A 9 10.80 -9.81 2.86
C TRP A 9 9.69 -8.84 3.26
N LEU A 10 9.24 -7.98 2.34
CA LEU A 10 8.17 -7.02 2.56
C LEU A 10 6.80 -7.71 2.67
N GLU A 11 6.55 -8.81 1.98
CA GLU A 11 5.29 -9.57 2.01
C GLU A 11 4.88 -9.99 3.41
N ARG A 12 5.84 -10.29 4.28
CA ARG A 12 5.59 -10.73 5.68
C ARG A 12 5.42 -9.57 6.66
N ARG A 13 5.36 -8.33 6.17
CA ARG A 13 5.33 -7.11 6.98
C ARG A 13 4.28 -6.17 6.44
N HIS A 14 3.73 -5.37 7.35
CA HIS A 14 2.64 -4.45 7.03
C HIS A 14 2.90 -3.02 7.50
N HIS A 15 4.01 -2.77 8.19
CA HIS A 15 4.37 -1.44 8.68
C HIS A 15 5.69 -1.00 8.04
N GLY A 16 5.73 0.24 7.57
CA GLY A 16 6.93 0.82 6.97
C GLY A 16 6.92 2.34 7.06
N VAL A 17 8.02 2.95 6.63
CA VAL A 17 8.14 4.41 6.53
C VAL A 17 8.09 4.79 5.06
N LEU A 18 7.12 5.63 4.69
CA LEU A 18 7.08 6.27 3.39
C LEU A 18 7.85 7.58 3.47
N VAL A 19 8.82 7.76 2.57
CA VAL A 19 9.54 9.03 2.39
C VAL A 19 9.05 9.68 1.11
N THR A 20 8.47 10.87 1.24
CA THR A 20 8.11 11.74 0.12
C THR A 20 8.96 13.01 0.13
N LEU A 21 8.97 13.75 -0.98
CA LEU A 21 9.60 15.06 -1.04
C LEU A 21 8.53 16.14 -0.98
N ARG A 22 8.74 17.12 -0.10
CA ARG A 22 7.95 18.36 -0.07
C ARG A 22 8.30 19.22 -1.28
N ARG A 23 7.46 20.23 -1.56
CA ARG A 23 7.68 21.19 -2.65
C ARG A 23 9.04 21.91 -2.55
N ASP A 24 9.55 22.12 -1.34
CA ASP A 24 10.85 22.76 -1.07
C ASP A 24 12.04 21.78 -1.11
N GLY A 25 11.83 20.53 -1.52
CA GLY A 25 12.86 19.51 -1.67
C GLY A 25 13.22 18.76 -0.38
N ARG A 26 12.67 19.16 0.78
CA ARG A 26 12.92 18.43 2.03
C ARG A 26 12.17 17.11 2.06
N ALA A 27 12.81 16.10 2.64
CA ALA A 27 12.15 14.83 2.93
C ALA A 27 11.03 15.01 3.96
N GLN A 28 9.90 14.37 3.71
CA GLN A 28 8.84 14.12 4.67
C GLN A 28 8.75 12.62 4.91
N THR A 29 8.72 12.22 6.16
CA THR A 29 8.52 10.84 6.59
C THR A 29 7.10 10.64 7.12
N SER A 30 6.50 9.50 6.84
CA SER A 30 5.25 9.08 7.44
C SER A 30 5.25 7.58 7.68
N ASP A 31 4.84 7.16 8.87
CA ASP A 31 4.57 5.76 9.14
C ASP A 31 3.33 5.34 8.37
N ILE A 32 3.42 4.23 7.66
CA ILE A 32 2.35 3.70 6.82
C ILE A 32 2.07 2.25 7.13
N VAL A 33 0.83 1.87 6.83
CA VAL A 33 0.42 0.49 6.70
C VAL A 33 0.42 0.14 5.21
N TYR A 34 0.95 -1.02 4.85
CA TYR A 34 1.00 -1.49 3.47
C TYR A 34 0.70 -2.99 3.36
N ALA A 35 0.29 -3.39 2.16
CA ALA A 35 0.23 -4.78 1.75
C ALA A 35 0.99 -4.93 0.43
N VAL A 36 1.73 -6.02 0.28
CA VAL A 36 2.33 -6.41 -1.00
C VAL A 36 1.31 -7.29 -1.71
N GLY A 37 1.06 -6.98 -2.99
CA GLY A 37 0.14 -7.74 -3.81
C GLY A 37 0.57 -7.71 -5.27
N THR A 38 0.06 -8.64 -6.05
CA THR A 38 0.19 -8.60 -7.51
C THR A 38 -0.72 -7.50 -8.05
N ALA A 39 -0.18 -6.62 -8.91
CA ALA A 39 -1.01 -5.65 -9.61
C ALA A 39 -2.12 -6.39 -10.37
N PRO A 40 -3.34 -5.84 -10.47
CA PRO A 40 -4.37 -6.45 -11.29
C PRO A 40 -3.82 -6.64 -12.72
N THR A 41 -4.01 -7.85 -13.25
CA THR A 41 -3.55 -8.28 -14.57
C THR A 41 -3.90 -7.22 -15.62
N GLY A 42 -2.88 -6.55 -16.16
CA GLY A 42 -3.05 -5.49 -17.17
C GLY A 42 -2.37 -4.15 -16.87
N THR A 43 -1.77 -3.95 -15.69
CA THR A 43 -0.96 -2.74 -15.43
C THR A 43 0.50 -2.96 -15.84
N VAL A 44 0.87 -2.57 -17.07
CA VAL A 44 2.28 -2.44 -17.47
C VAL A 44 2.76 -1.06 -17.03
N SER A 45 3.38 -0.96 -15.86
CA SER A 45 4.04 0.27 -15.41
C SER A 45 5.54 0.18 -15.70
N ALA A 46 5.99 0.89 -16.74
CA ALA A 46 7.41 1.00 -17.10
C ALA A 46 8.10 2.22 -16.48
N GLU A 47 7.44 2.95 -15.58
CA GLU A 47 7.99 4.11 -14.88
C GLU A 47 7.74 4.02 -13.36
N ARG A 48 8.54 4.78 -12.59
CA ARG A 48 8.38 5.03 -11.14
C ARG A 48 7.08 5.81 -10.86
N VAL A 49 5.96 5.21 -11.18
CA VAL A 49 4.63 5.82 -11.07
C VAL A 49 4.06 5.54 -9.69
N VAL A 50 3.69 6.60 -8.99
CA VAL A 50 2.78 6.52 -7.85
C VAL A 50 1.40 6.84 -8.36
N ARG A 51 0.48 5.87 -8.29
CA ARG A 51 -0.94 6.13 -8.59
C ARG A 51 -1.70 6.24 -7.28
N MET A 52 -2.35 7.39 -7.07
CA MET A 52 -3.20 7.63 -5.92
C MET A 52 -4.66 7.70 -6.36
N SER A 53 -5.55 7.06 -5.62
CA SER A 53 -6.98 7.13 -5.87
C SER A 53 -7.72 7.22 -4.56
N VAL A 54 -8.66 8.15 -4.47
CA VAL A 54 -9.47 8.41 -3.27
C VAL A 54 -10.73 7.57 -3.36
N CYS A 55 -11.12 6.95 -2.24
CA CYS A 55 -12.40 6.28 -2.13
C CYS A 55 -13.53 7.32 -2.11
N THR A 56 -14.41 7.29 -3.11
CA THR A 56 -15.48 8.28 -3.27
C THR A 56 -16.88 7.72 -3.05
N HIS A 57 -17.04 6.41 -3.12
CA HIS A 57 -18.30 5.70 -2.89
C HIS A 57 -18.04 4.37 -2.15
N PRO A 58 -18.96 3.88 -1.30
CA PRO A 58 -18.75 2.62 -0.59
C PRO A 58 -18.52 1.41 -1.52
N ASP A 59 -19.13 1.43 -2.70
CA ASP A 59 -19.01 0.37 -3.72
C ASP A 59 -17.94 0.68 -4.80
N ASP A 60 -17.06 1.65 -4.56
CA ASP A 60 -15.94 1.99 -5.44
C ASP A 60 -14.87 0.88 -5.40
N PRO A 61 -14.24 0.49 -6.52
CA PRO A 61 -13.07 -0.37 -6.53
C PRO A 61 -11.98 0.02 -5.51
N VAL A 62 -11.79 1.31 -5.21
CA VAL A 62 -10.85 1.75 -4.17
C VAL A 62 -11.26 1.26 -2.77
N ALA A 63 -12.56 1.17 -2.48
CA ALA A 63 -13.07 0.65 -1.21
C ALA A 63 -12.77 -0.85 -1.08
N ASP A 64 -12.88 -1.59 -2.18
CA ASP A 64 -12.50 -3.01 -2.23
C ASP A 64 -11.01 -3.22 -2.02
N GLU A 65 -10.16 -2.36 -2.60
CA GLU A 65 -8.72 -2.39 -2.37
C GLU A 65 -8.35 -2.07 -0.93
N LEU A 66 -9.00 -1.07 -0.31
CA LEU A 66 -8.81 -0.77 1.12
C LEU A 66 -9.24 -1.94 2.01
N ALA A 67 -10.32 -2.64 1.66
CA ALA A 67 -10.74 -3.85 2.35
C ALA A 67 -9.75 -5.01 2.16
N ALA A 68 -9.15 -5.15 0.98
CA ALA A 68 -8.09 -6.13 0.73
C ALA A 68 -6.84 -5.83 1.57
N VAL A 69 -6.43 -4.55 1.66
CA VAL A 69 -5.35 -4.12 2.56
C VAL A 69 -5.71 -4.44 4.00
N TYR A 70 -6.92 -4.14 4.46
CA TYR A 70 -7.36 -4.48 5.81
C TYR A 70 -7.18 -5.98 6.09
N ARG A 71 -7.66 -6.86 5.21
CA ARG A 71 -7.53 -8.32 5.40
C ARG A 71 -6.07 -8.76 5.48
N ALA A 72 -5.23 -8.25 4.57
CA ALA A 72 -3.81 -8.59 4.54
C ALA A 72 -3.11 -8.20 5.84
N VAL A 73 -3.45 -7.04 6.41
CA VAL A 73 -2.77 -6.50 7.59
C VAL A 73 -3.34 -7.03 8.90
N ALA A 74 -4.67 -7.09 9.02
CA ALA A 74 -5.34 -7.56 10.23
C ALA A 74 -5.39 -9.09 10.33
N GLY A 75 -5.17 -9.81 9.22
CA GLY A 75 -5.22 -11.28 9.18
C GLY A 75 -6.63 -11.84 9.35
N GLY A 76 -7.68 -11.07 9.03
CA GLY A 76 -9.07 -11.47 9.25
C GLY A 76 -10.11 -10.54 8.61
N GLU A 77 -11.38 -10.86 8.82
CA GLU A 77 -12.50 -10.09 8.29
C GLU A 77 -12.91 -8.94 9.24
N HIS A 78 -13.42 -7.85 8.67
CA HIS A 78 -14.06 -6.79 9.46
C HIS A 78 -15.44 -7.25 9.93
N PRO A 79 -15.87 -6.95 11.18
CA PRO A 79 -17.18 -7.35 11.69
C PRO A 79 -18.36 -6.72 10.93
N ASP A 80 -18.15 -5.54 10.32
CA ASP A 80 -19.14 -4.88 9.45
C ASP A 80 -18.45 -4.20 8.26
N TRP A 81 -18.46 -4.84 7.09
CA TRP A 81 -17.84 -4.28 5.88
C TRP A 81 -18.58 -3.06 5.31
N GLY A 82 -19.88 -2.94 5.57
CA GLY A 82 -20.66 -1.79 5.12
C GLY A 82 -20.21 -0.52 5.87
N ASP A 83 -20.00 -0.65 7.18
CA ASP A 83 -19.50 0.46 7.99
C ASP A 83 -18.07 0.86 7.65
N PHE A 84 -17.19 -0.14 7.52
CA PHE A 84 -15.82 0.09 7.07
C PHE A 84 -15.76 0.91 5.77
N ARG A 85 -16.54 0.52 4.75
CA ARG A 85 -16.56 1.21 3.45
C ARG A 85 -17.10 2.64 3.55
N ARG A 86 -18.15 2.87 4.35
CA ARG A 86 -18.65 4.24 4.60
C ARG A 86 -17.63 5.12 5.31
N ALA A 87 -16.87 4.56 6.25
CA ALA A 87 -15.78 5.26 6.91
C ALA A 87 -14.66 5.64 5.92
N MET A 88 -14.27 4.74 5.01
CA MET A 88 -13.27 5.03 3.97
C MET A 88 -13.65 6.23 3.10
N VAL A 89 -14.93 6.36 2.75
CA VAL A 89 -15.45 7.51 1.98
C VAL A 89 -15.46 8.77 2.83
N THR A 90 -16.01 8.70 4.05
CA THR A 90 -16.16 9.86 4.95
C THR A 90 -14.81 10.48 5.28
N GLU A 91 -13.80 9.64 5.54
CA GLU A 91 -12.44 10.06 5.84
C GLU A 91 -11.61 10.37 4.58
N ARG A 92 -12.20 10.19 3.38
CA ARG A 92 -11.53 10.36 2.08
C ARG A 92 -10.22 9.59 2.01
N ARG A 93 -10.23 8.34 2.50
CA ARG A 93 -9.06 7.46 2.47
C ARG A 93 -8.69 7.18 1.02
N LEU A 94 -7.39 7.05 0.79
CA LEU A 94 -6.82 6.81 -0.53
C LEU A 94 -5.94 5.57 -0.51
N VAL A 95 -5.81 4.95 -1.67
CA VAL A 95 -4.81 3.92 -1.92
C VAL A 95 -3.70 4.54 -2.76
N ALA A 96 -2.46 4.39 -2.29
CA ALA A 96 -1.27 4.68 -3.07
C ALA A 96 -0.69 3.36 -3.59
N ARG A 97 -0.62 3.22 -4.91
CA ARG A 97 -0.02 2.07 -5.60
C ARG A 97 1.40 2.42 -6.01
N LEU A 98 2.34 1.60 -5.55
CA LEU A 98 3.78 1.79 -5.76
C LEU A 98 4.33 0.56 -6.50
N VAL A 99 4.98 0.80 -7.63
CA VAL A 99 5.74 -0.24 -8.33
C VAL A 99 7.22 0.01 -8.04
N PRO A 100 7.86 -0.81 -7.19
CA PRO A 100 9.26 -0.60 -6.85
C PRO A 100 10.14 -0.91 -8.07
N ALA A 101 11.02 0.02 -8.42
CA ALA A 101 11.97 -0.16 -9.51
C ALA A 101 13.29 -0.77 -9.06
N THR A 102 13.68 -0.51 -7.80
CA THR A 102 14.98 -0.89 -7.25
C THR A 102 14.86 -1.07 -5.74
N ALA A 103 15.67 -1.96 -5.16
CA ALA A 103 15.80 -2.13 -3.72
C ALA A 103 17.25 -1.96 -3.27
N VAL A 104 17.45 -1.28 -2.14
CA VAL A 104 18.76 -1.11 -1.49
C VAL A 104 18.59 -1.31 0.01
N GLY A 105 19.66 -1.72 0.68
CA GLY A 105 19.67 -1.96 2.13
C GLY A 105 20.17 -3.35 2.50
N GLN A 106 20.00 -3.71 3.77
CA GLN A 106 20.35 -5.01 4.32
C GLN A 106 19.10 -5.64 4.95
N ILE A 107 18.80 -6.87 4.53
CA ILE A 107 17.79 -7.71 5.16
C ILE A 107 18.53 -8.65 6.10
N HIS A 108 18.11 -8.66 7.37
CA HIS A 108 18.43 -9.78 8.24
C HIS A 108 17.31 -10.81 8.12
N PRO A 109 17.62 -12.05 7.69
CA PRO A 109 16.66 -13.13 7.82
C PRO A 109 16.39 -13.37 9.32
N PRO A 110 15.16 -13.75 9.70
CA PRO A 110 14.90 -14.17 11.07
C PRO A 110 15.78 -15.38 11.41
N THR A 111 16.42 -15.34 12.58
CA THR A 111 17.19 -16.45 13.18
C THR A 111 16.28 -17.58 13.61
#